data_AF-A0A349K8V1-F1
#
_entry.id   AF-A0A349K8V1-F1
#
_cell.length_a   1.000
_cell.length_b   1.000
_cell.length_c   1.000
_cell.angle_alpha   90.00
_cell.angle_beta   90.00
_cell.angle_gamma   90.00
#
_symmetry.space_group_name_H-M   'P 1'
#
loop_
_entity.id
_entity.type
_entity.pdbx_description
1 polymer ?
#
loop_
_entity_poly.entity_id
_entity_poly.type
_entity_poly.pdbx_seq_one_letter_code
_entity_poly.pdbx_strand_id
1 'polypeptide(L)'
;MDKETLSDEMLSPNQYRTVNARTSGDLQAVSQAANLLLSAERPLLLAGGGVLDAEASAEAVQLAEILDMAMVPSYGHHDAIPNSHPHYIGPPGGRGSGEAHEVM
;
A
#
# COMPACT_ATOMS: atom_id res chain seq x y z
N MET A 1 -11.26 -3.65 -34.55
CA MET A 1 -11.46 -2.97 -33.25
C MET A 1 -12.76 -2.24 -33.39
N ASP A 2 -13.80 -2.84 -32.85
CA ASP A 2 -15.18 -2.51 -33.17
C ASP A 2 -15.49 -1.14 -32.54
N LYS A 3 -15.99 -0.22 -33.35
CA LYS A 3 -16.23 1.19 -32.98
C LYS A 3 -17.46 1.34 -32.08
N GLU A 4 -17.70 0.38 -31.21
CA GLU A 4 -18.81 0.44 -30.26
C GLU A 4 -18.35 1.21 -29.03
N THR A 5 -18.93 2.40 -28.86
CA THR A 5 -18.81 3.15 -27.61
C THR A 5 -19.58 2.38 -26.55
N LEU A 6 -18.87 1.80 -25.59
CA LEU A 6 -19.48 1.27 -24.37
C LEU A 6 -20.15 2.42 -23.63
N SER A 7 -21.49 2.45 -23.63
CA SER A 7 -22.27 3.38 -22.82
C SER A 7 -22.44 2.79 -21.43
N ASP A 8 -21.48 3.01 -20.54
CA ASP A 8 -21.64 2.71 -19.12
C ASP A 8 -22.27 3.90 -18.39
N GLU A 9 -23.06 3.62 -17.35
CA GLU A 9 -23.49 4.66 -16.43
C GLU A 9 -22.27 5.24 -15.73
N MET A 10 -22.01 6.54 -15.97
CA MET A 10 -20.91 7.24 -15.32
C MET A 10 -21.20 7.32 -13.81
N LEU A 11 -20.48 6.52 -13.02
CA LEU A 11 -20.62 6.54 -11.56
C LEU A 11 -20.36 7.96 -11.04
N SER A 12 -21.23 8.42 -10.13
CA SER A 12 -20.98 9.67 -9.43
C SER A 12 -19.74 9.54 -8.51
N PRO A 13 -18.97 10.62 -8.26
CA PRO A 13 -17.71 10.56 -7.53
C PRO A 13 -17.74 9.79 -6.20
N ASN A 14 -18.81 9.90 -5.42
CA ASN A 14 -18.99 9.20 -4.15
C ASN A 14 -19.23 7.68 -4.30
N GLN A 15 -19.53 7.18 -5.50
CA GLN A 15 -19.75 5.75 -5.75
C GLN A 15 -18.46 4.99 -6.07
N TYR A 16 -17.38 5.68 -6.45
CA TYR A 16 -16.09 5.05 -6.77
C TYR A 16 -14.91 5.64 -6.01
N ARG A 17 -15.01 6.88 -5.50
CA ARG A 17 -13.98 7.43 -4.63
C ARG A 17 -14.19 6.93 -3.22
N THR A 18 -13.13 6.41 -2.63
CA THR A 18 -13.08 6.12 -1.19
C THR A 18 -12.86 7.43 -0.42
N VAL A 19 -13.81 8.38 -0.49
CA VAL A 19 -13.77 9.59 0.34
C VAL A 19 -14.27 9.22 1.74
N ASN A 20 -13.39 8.63 2.53
CA ASN A 20 -13.66 8.44 3.95
C ASN A 20 -13.06 9.64 4.70
N ALA A 21 -13.89 10.59 5.10
CA ALA A 21 -13.47 11.84 5.76
C ALA A 21 -12.93 11.65 7.19
N ARG A 22 -12.50 10.44 7.54
CA ARG A 22 -11.96 10.15 8.87
C ARG A 22 -10.57 10.75 8.98
N THR A 23 -10.42 11.68 9.93
CA THR A 23 -9.15 12.31 10.28
C THR A 23 -8.25 11.41 11.12
N SER A 24 -8.79 10.33 11.69
CA SER A 24 -8.04 9.36 12.49
C SER A 24 -8.50 7.92 12.22
N GLY A 25 -7.58 6.97 12.43
CA GLY A 25 -7.88 5.55 12.41
C GLY A 25 -8.79 5.14 13.58
N ASP A 26 -9.66 4.16 13.34
CA ASP A 26 -10.43 3.52 14.40
C ASP A 26 -9.48 2.75 15.33
N LEU A 27 -9.46 3.09 16.62
CA LEU A 27 -8.56 2.48 17.61
C LEU A 27 -8.75 0.97 17.72
N GLN A 28 -9.98 0.45 17.53
CA GLN A 28 -10.22 -0.99 17.56
C GLN A 28 -9.60 -1.66 16.34
N ALA A 29 -9.77 -1.07 15.15
CA ALA A 29 -9.18 -1.57 13.92
C ALA A 29 -7.64 -1.52 13.96
N VAL A 30 -7.07 -0.44 14.50
CA VAL A 30 -5.61 -0.32 14.71
C VAL A 30 -5.10 -1.41 15.65
N SER A 31 -5.78 -1.65 16.78
CA SER A 31 -5.40 -2.70 17.73
C SER A 31 -5.49 -4.09 17.11
N GLN A 32 -6.51 -4.35 16.29
CA GLN A 32 -6.64 -5.62 15.57
C GLN A 32 -5.52 -5.79 14.54
N ALA A 33 -5.19 -4.75 13.76
CA ALA A 33 -4.10 -4.78 12.80
C ALA A 33 -2.75 -5.06 13.48
N ALA A 34 -2.48 -4.42 14.62
CA ALA A 34 -1.27 -4.66 15.39
C ALA A 34 -1.16 -6.13 15.85
N ASN A 35 -2.26 -6.70 16.38
CA ASN A 35 -2.26 -8.12 16.79
C ASN A 35 -2.03 -9.07 15.61
N LEU A 36 -2.63 -8.78 14.44
CA LEU A 36 -2.41 -9.56 13.23
C LEU A 36 -0.93 -9.53 12.82
N LEU A 37 -0.34 -8.34 12.77
CA LEU A 37 1.07 -8.15 12.44
C LEU A 37 2.00 -8.88 13.42
N LEU A 38 1.73 -8.82 14.72
CA LEU A 38 2.53 -9.51 15.75
C LEU A 38 2.44 -11.04 15.67
N SER A 39 1.36 -11.57 15.10
CA SER A 39 1.16 -13.02 14.90
C SER A 39 1.62 -13.52 13.53
N ALA A 40 1.98 -12.62 12.61
CA ALA A 40 2.33 -12.97 11.26
C ALA A 40 3.73 -13.61 11.18
N GLU A 41 3.86 -14.71 10.45
CA GLU A 41 5.15 -15.39 10.26
C GLU A 41 6.05 -14.64 9.26
N ARG A 42 5.45 -13.98 8.27
CA ARG A 42 6.15 -13.25 7.20
C ARG A 42 5.42 -11.94 6.85
N PRO A 43 5.44 -10.93 7.74
CA PRO A 43 4.74 -9.68 7.49
C PRO A 43 5.44 -8.85 6.40
N LEU A 44 4.62 -8.10 5.65
CA LEU A 44 5.03 -7.26 4.52
C LEU A 44 4.34 -5.90 4.62
N LEU A 45 5.07 -4.83 4.31
CA LEU A 45 4.53 -3.48 4.13
C LEU A 45 4.32 -3.19 2.63
N LEU A 46 3.06 -2.97 2.24
CA LEU A 46 2.71 -2.44 0.91
C LEU A 46 2.42 -0.93 1.02
N ALA A 47 3.40 -0.09 0.67
CA ALA A 47 3.33 1.37 0.81
C ALA A 47 2.95 2.04 -0.51
N GLY A 48 1.88 2.84 -0.55
CA GLY A 48 1.44 3.55 -1.76
C GLY A 48 1.30 5.05 -1.58
N GLY A 49 0.64 5.72 -2.52
CA GLY A 49 0.45 7.17 -2.51
C GLY A 49 -0.13 7.75 -1.21
N GLY A 50 -0.99 7.00 -0.51
CA GLY A 50 -1.52 7.42 0.78
C GLY A 50 -0.45 7.64 1.87
N VAL A 51 0.71 6.98 1.79
CA VAL A 51 1.85 7.24 2.69
C VAL A 51 2.49 8.60 2.39
N LEU A 52 2.61 8.95 1.10
CA LEU A 52 3.14 10.23 0.65
C LEU A 52 2.18 11.38 0.97
N ASP A 53 0.89 11.18 0.66
CA ASP A 53 -0.16 12.17 0.93
C ASP A 53 -0.27 12.50 2.43
N ALA A 54 0.08 11.54 3.29
CA ALA A 54 0.11 11.70 4.74
C ALA A 54 1.49 12.13 5.29
N GLU A 55 2.49 12.33 4.43
CA GLU A 55 3.90 12.62 4.81
C GLU A 55 4.49 11.58 5.78
N ALA A 56 4.04 10.32 5.70
CA ALA A 56 4.26 9.28 6.72
C ALA A 56 5.34 8.25 6.34
N SER A 57 6.25 8.58 5.42
CA SER A 57 7.28 7.65 4.96
C SER A 57 8.22 7.21 6.08
N ALA A 58 8.54 8.09 7.04
CA ALA A 58 9.41 7.77 8.16
C ALA A 58 8.76 6.77 9.12
N GLU A 59 7.47 6.97 9.44
CA GLU A 59 6.66 6.10 10.27
C GLU A 59 6.46 4.72 9.62
N ALA A 60 6.26 4.69 8.30
CA ALA A 60 6.15 3.46 7.53
C ALA A 60 7.45 2.63 7.60
N VAL A 61 8.60 3.28 7.43
CA VAL A 61 9.92 2.62 7.58
C VAL A 61 10.11 2.12 9.01
N GLN A 62 9.81 2.94 10.01
CA GLN A 62 9.96 2.55 11.42
C GLN A 62 9.12 1.31 11.76
N LEU A 63 7.87 1.26 11.29
CA LEU A 63 7.02 0.08 11.48
C LEU A 63 7.62 -1.17 10.83
N ALA A 64 8.12 -1.05 9.60
CA ALA A 64 8.74 -2.15 8.90
C ALA A 64 10.03 -2.63 9.59
N GLU A 65 10.83 -1.74 10.15
CA GLU A 65 12.04 -2.08 10.91
C GLU A 65 11.71 -2.82 12.22
N ILE A 66 10.69 -2.36 12.97
CA ILE A 66 10.28 -2.99 14.24
C ILE A 66 9.86 -4.45 14.04
N LEU A 67 9.19 -4.74 12.93
CA LEU A 67 8.59 -6.03 12.62
C LEU A 67 9.39 -6.84 11.60
N ASP A 68 10.58 -6.37 11.22
CA ASP A 68 11.47 -6.99 10.21
C ASP A 68 10.73 -7.30 8.89
N MET A 69 9.90 -6.35 8.43
CA MET A 69 9.02 -6.53 7.27
C MET A 69 9.78 -6.28 5.97
N ALA A 70 9.47 -7.10 4.97
CA ALA A 70 9.76 -6.76 3.57
C ALA A 70 8.96 -5.50 3.19
N MET A 71 9.58 -4.60 2.45
CA MET A 71 8.95 -3.35 2.02
C MET A 71 8.76 -3.31 0.51
N VAL A 72 7.49 -3.18 0.10
CA VAL A 72 7.07 -3.13 -1.29
C VAL A 72 6.34 -1.82 -1.56
N PRO A 73 6.83 -0.95 -2.45
CA PRO A 73 6.06 0.20 -2.89
C PRO A 73 4.94 -0.24 -3.84
N SER A 74 3.84 0.51 -3.88
CA SER A 74 2.81 0.33 -4.89
C SER A 74 3.31 0.81 -6.26
N TYR A 75 2.70 0.28 -7.32
CA TYR A 75 3.05 0.71 -8.67
C TYR A 75 2.82 2.22 -8.83
N GLY A 76 3.81 2.92 -9.39
CA GLY A 76 3.77 4.38 -9.57
C GLY A 76 4.12 5.20 -8.32
N HIS A 77 4.44 4.58 -7.19
CA HIS A 77 4.79 5.26 -5.93
C HIS A 77 6.07 4.69 -5.31
N HIS A 78 7.14 4.56 -6.11
CA HIS A 78 8.44 4.03 -5.65
C HIS A 78 9.11 4.91 -4.59
N ASP A 79 8.65 6.14 -4.46
CA ASP A 79 9.07 7.16 -3.52
C ASP A 79 8.35 7.08 -2.17
N ALA A 80 7.31 6.23 -2.02
CA ALA A 80 6.59 6.06 -0.75
C ALA A 80 7.50 5.62 0.42
N ILE A 81 8.62 4.96 0.09
CA ILE A 81 9.64 4.47 1.01
C ILE A 81 11.03 4.56 0.34
N PRO A 82 12.14 4.65 1.10
CA PRO A 82 13.47 4.76 0.53
C PRO A 82 13.87 3.49 -0.25
N ASN A 83 14.10 3.62 -1.55
CA ASN A 83 14.52 2.51 -2.41
C ASN A 83 15.96 2.01 -2.14
N SER A 84 16.73 2.73 -1.34
CA SER A 84 18.06 2.32 -0.87
C SER A 84 18.01 1.49 0.41
N HIS A 85 16.83 1.31 1.02
CA HIS A 85 16.69 0.56 2.26
C HIS A 85 16.92 -0.94 2.02
N PRO A 86 17.61 -1.68 2.91
CA PRO A 86 17.91 -3.11 2.71
C PRO A 86 16.66 -4.00 2.55
N HIS A 87 15.54 -3.63 3.16
CA HIS A 87 14.27 -4.38 3.03
C HIS A 87 13.43 -3.99 1.80
N TYR A 88 13.90 -3.07 0.96
CA TYR A 88 13.17 -2.65 -0.23
C TYR A 88 13.24 -3.73 -1.32
N ILE A 89 12.08 -4.21 -1.78
CA ILE A 89 11.97 -5.25 -2.80
C ILE A 89 11.68 -4.66 -4.19
N GLY A 90 10.91 -3.58 -4.25
CA GLY A 90 10.41 -2.99 -5.50
C GLY A 90 8.94 -3.31 -5.76
N PRO A 91 8.31 -2.64 -6.74
CA PRO A 91 6.86 -2.69 -6.96
C PRO A 91 6.39 -4.03 -7.53
N PRO A 92 5.14 -4.45 -7.28
CA PRO A 92 4.57 -5.62 -7.95
C PRO A 92 4.11 -5.29 -9.38
N GLY A 93 3.83 -6.35 -10.17
CA GLY A 93 3.17 -6.26 -11.48
C GLY A 93 4.10 -6.59 -12.67
N GLY A 94 3.53 -6.65 -13.88
CA GLY A 94 4.25 -7.13 -15.08
C GLY A 94 5.43 -6.27 -15.56
N ARG A 95 5.63 -5.08 -14.97
CA ARG A 95 6.83 -4.24 -15.13
C ARG A 95 7.50 -3.92 -13.79
N GLY A 96 7.13 -4.65 -12.74
CA GLY A 96 7.69 -4.52 -11.40
C GLY A 96 8.78 -5.56 -11.13
N SER A 97 9.17 -5.65 -9.86
CA SER A 97 10.04 -6.70 -9.34
C SER A 97 9.28 -8.03 -9.32
N GLY A 98 9.93 -9.09 -9.82
CA GLY A 98 9.39 -10.45 -9.70
C GLY A 98 9.40 -10.93 -8.26
N GLU A 99 10.38 -10.49 -7.48
CA GLU A 99 10.57 -10.79 -6.06
C GLU A 99 9.40 -10.23 -5.22
N ALA A 100 8.79 -9.12 -5.64
CA ALA A 100 7.58 -8.59 -5.00
C ALA A 100 6.42 -9.60 -5.01
N HIS A 101 6.34 -10.49 -6.02
CA HIS A 101 5.37 -11.57 -6.05
C HIS A 101 5.70 -12.69 -5.05
N GLU A 102 6.99 -12.98 -4.83
CA GLU A 102 7.45 -14.08 -3.97
C GLU A 102 7.34 -13.76 -2.46
N VAL A 103 7.28 -12.47 -2.12
CA VAL A 103 7.16 -12.00 -0.73
C VAL A 103 5.72 -11.66 -0.32
N MET A 104 4.77 -11.60 -1.27
CA MET A 104 3.34 -11.38 -1.06
C MET A 104 2.59 -12.69 -0.82
#